data_AF-A0A2H0SW43-F1
#
_entry.id   AF-A0A2H0SW43-F1
#
_cell.length_a   1.000
_cell.length_b   1.000
_cell.length_c   1.000
_cell.angle_alpha   90.00
_cell.angle_beta   90.00
_cell.angle_gamma   90.00
#
_symmetry.space_group_name_H-M   'P 1'
#
loop_
_entity.id
_entity.type
_entity.pdbx_description
1 polymer ?
#
loop_
_entity_poly.entity_id
_entity_poly.type
_entity_poly.pdbx_seq_one_letter_code
_entity_poly.pdbx_strand_id
1 'polypeptide(L)'
;MNTAASSVQVKVTLPAQMQRFVQGKADMFGMTVSSYIKHLVLDDIRDMAIPTFPMSEETERVALQALEDHKQGKTKQIGDIDEFLDSL
;
A
#
# COMPACT_ATOMS: atom_id res chain seq x y z
N MET A 1 6.21 -12.09 -13.40
CA MET A 1 6.88 -12.35 -12.11
C MET A 1 5.87 -12.98 -11.17
N ASN A 2 6.14 -14.19 -10.68
CA ASN A 2 5.18 -15.01 -9.93
C ASN A 2 5.13 -14.51 -8.47
N THR A 3 4.19 -13.63 -8.13
CA THR A 3 4.01 -13.13 -6.76
C THR A 3 3.16 -14.12 -5.95
N ALA A 4 3.73 -15.29 -5.65
CA ALA A 4 3.27 -16.07 -4.52
C ALA A 4 3.56 -15.27 -3.25
N ALA A 5 2.57 -15.08 -2.37
CA ALA A 5 2.73 -14.40 -1.10
C ALA A 5 3.81 -15.10 -0.25
N SER A 6 5.06 -14.65 -0.36
CA SER A 6 6.18 -15.20 0.39
C SER A 6 6.14 -14.65 1.81
N SER A 7 5.65 -15.46 2.76
CA SER A 7 5.77 -15.14 4.17
C SER A 7 7.24 -15.32 4.60
N VAL A 8 7.90 -14.24 5.01
CA VAL A 8 9.25 -14.27 5.58
C VAL A 8 9.16 -14.33 7.10
N GLN A 9 9.89 -15.25 7.74
CA GLN A 9 9.96 -15.36 9.19
C GLN A 9 11.09 -14.50 9.75
N VAL A 10 10.78 -13.65 10.73
CA VAL A 10 11.76 -12.85 11.47
C VAL A 10 11.99 -13.49 12.84
N LYS A 11 13.25 -13.84 13.15
CA LYS A 11 13.66 -14.36 14.46
C LYS A 11 14.54 -13.34 15.17
N VAL A 12 14.11 -12.90 16.35
CA VAL A 12 14.82 -11.90 17.15
C VAL A 12 15.13 -12.48 18.52
N THR A 13 16.36 -12.28 19.00
CA THR A 13 16.77 -12.65 20.35
C THR A 13 16.76 -11.39 21.21
N LEU A 14 15.93 -11.40 22.26
CA LEU A 14 15.82 -10.28 23.19
C LEU A 14 16.27 -10.71 24.60
N PRO A 15 16.93 -9.82 25.37
CA PRO A 15 17.16 -10.04 26.79
C PRO A 15 15.84 -10.26 27.53
N ALA A 16 15.85 -11.13 28.55
CA ALA A 16 14.63 -11.52 29.28
C ALA A 16 13.85 -10.31 29.85
N GLN A 17 14.53 -9.26 30.28
CA GLN A 17 13.88 -8.05 30.78
C GLN A 17 13.10 -7.33 29.68
N MET A 18 13.69 -7.16 28.49
CA MET A 18 13.03 -6.52 27.35
C MET A 18 11.82 -7.32 26.87
N GLN A 19 11.93 -8.65 26.84
CA GLN A 19 10.82 -9.52 26.47
C GLN A 19 9.61 -9.32 27.41
N ARG A 20 9.84 -9.18 28.72
CA ARG A 20 8.77 -8.87 29.68
C ARG A 20 8.12 -7.50 29.46
N PHE A 21 8.91 -6.48 29.16
CA PHE A 21 8.35 -5.15 28.86
C PHE A 21 7.49 -5.15 27.59
N VAL A 22 7.95 -5.83 26.54
CA VAL A 22 7.19 -5.96 25.28
C VAL A 22 5.93 -6.79 25.49
N GLN A 23 6.00 -7.87 26.28
CA GLN A 23 4.84 -8.67 26.66
C GLN A 23 3.80 -7.82 27.40
N GLY A 24 4.22 -7.06 28.42
CA GLY A 24 3.30 -6.20 29.16
C GLY A 24 2.60 -5.16 28.29
N LYS A 25 3.31 -4.57 27.31
CA LYS A 25 2.69 -3.68 26.32
C LYS A 25 1.71 -4.41 25.41
N ALA A 26 2.07 -5.59 24.91
CA ALA A 26 1.17 -6.38 24.07
C ALA A 26 -0.12 -6.78 24.82
N ASP A 27 0.01 -7.15 26.09
CA ASP A 27 -1.11 -7.53 26.97
C ASP A 27 -2.09 -6.37 27.20
N MET A 28 -1.59 -5.13 27.31
CA MET A 28 -2.46 -3.93 27.43
C MET A 28 -3.41 -3.77 26.24
N PHE A 29 -3.02 -4.23 25.06
CA PHE A 29 -3.83 -4.20 23.85
C PHE A 29 -4.54 -5.55 23.58
N GLY A 30 -4.40 -6.54 24.46
CA GLY A 30 -4.93 -7.89 24.26
C GLY A 30 -4.29 -8.62 23.07
N MET A 31 -3.05 -8.26 22.70
CA MET A 31 -2.33 -8.77 21.53
C MET A 31 -1.23 -9.75 21.93
N THR A 32 -0.85 -10.65 21.01
CA THR A 32 0.39 -11.42 21.15
C THR A 32 1.60 -10.53 20.87
N VAL A 33 2.77 -10.86 21.44
CA VAL A 33 4.03 -10.15 21.19
C VAL A 33 4.35 -10.08 19.69
N SER A 34 4.11 -11.16 18.94
CA SER A 34 4.32 -11.17 17.48
C SER A 34 3.42 -10.19 16.75
N SER A 35 2.14 -10.10 17.15
CA SER A 35 1.19 -9.16 16.54
C SER A 35 1.55 -7.71 16.87
N TYR A 36 1.97 -7.46 18.12
CA TYR A 36 2.45 -6.15 18.55
C TYR A 36 3.71 -5.72 17.78
N ILE A 37 4.69 -6.61 17.61
CA ILE A 37 5.89 -6.33 16.80
C ILE A 37 5.51 -6.04 15.35
N LYS A 38 4.59 -6.82 14.77
CA LYS A 38 4.09 -6.57 13.40
C LYS A 38 3.46 -5.19 13.28
N HIS A 39 2.67 -4.78 14.28
CA HIS A 39 2.07 -3.45 14.32
C HIS A 39 3.13 -2.34 14.34
N LEU A 40 4.18 -2.48 15.17
CA LEU A 40 5.28 -1.51 15.21
C LEU A 40 6.00 -1.39 13.86
N VAL A 41 6.29 -2.52 13.21
CA VAL A 41 6.90 -2.52 11.87
C VAL A 41 6.01 -1.83 10.85
N LEU A 42 4.70 -2.07 10.90
CA LEU A 42 3.74 -1.43 10.00
C LEU A 42 3.62 0.07 10.24
N ASP A 43 3.72 0.52 11.48
CA ASP A 43 3.70 1.93 11.84
C ASP A 43 4.97 2.64 11.34
N ASP A 44 6.13 2.00 11.50
CA ASP A 44 7.43 2.52 11.06
C ASP A 44 7.52 2.66 9.54
N ILE A 45 7.01 1.69 8.77
CA ILE A 45 7.01 1.75 7.30
C ILE A 45 5.85 2.54 6.71
N ARG A 46 4.90 3.03 7.52
CA ARG A 46 3.70 3.71 7.02
C ARG A 46 4.05 4.96 6.21
N ASP A 47 5.07 5.69 6.65
CA ASP A 47 5.52 6.94 6.04
C ASP A 47 6.66 6.71 5.03
N MET A 48 7.16 5.48 4.91
CA MET A 48 8.06 5.13 3.81
C MET A 48 7.23 5.15 2.53
N ALA A 49 7.45 6.18 1.70
CA ALA A 49 6.87 6.25 0.37
C ALA A 49 7.10 4.90 -0.32
N ILE A 50 6.01 4.17 -0.56
CA ILE A 50 6.03 2.98 -1.41
C ILE A 50 6.75 3.42 -2.68
N PRO A 51 7.79 2.70 -3.14
CA PRO A 51 8.52 3.10 -4.34
C PRO A 51 7.52 3.24 -5.49
N THR A 52 7.20 4.48 -5.84
CA THR A 52 6.40 4.78 -7.01
C THR A 52 7.32 4.56 -8.18
N PHE A 53 7.13 3.46 -8.89
CA PHE A 53 7.87 3.23 -10.12
C PHE A 53 7.51 4.33 -11.12
N PRO A 54 8.50 4.98 -11.76
CA PRO A 54 8.20 5.90 -12.84
C PRO A 54 7.42 5.14 -13.93
N MET A 55 6.38 5.77 -14.46
CA MET A 55 5.65 5.22 -15.61
C MET A 55 6.63 5.06 -16.79
N SER A 56 6.31 4.17 -17.73
CA SER A 56 7.06 4.15 -19.00
C SER A 56 6.85 5.48 -19.74
N GLU A 57 7.84 5.92 -20.51
CA GLU A 57 7.78 7.18 -21.28
C GLU A 57 6.51 7.26 -22.16
N GLU A 58 6.11 6.11 -22.73
CA GLU A 58 4.89 6.02 -23.53
C GLU A 58 3.63 6.26 -22.70
N THR A 59 3.54 5.66 -21.52
CA THR A 59 2.38 5.82 -20.62
C THR A 59 2.30 7.23 -20.08
N GLU A 60 3.44 7.83 -19.71
CA GLU A 60 3.51 9.21 -19.22
C GLU A 60 3.05 10.19 -20.32
N ARG A 61 3.51 10.01 -21.56
CA ARG A 61 3.09 10.85 -22.70
C ARG A 61 1.58 10.76 -22.93
N VAL A 62 1.01 9.56 -22.92
CA VAL A 62 -0.44 9.37 -23.13
C VAL A 62 -1.24 9.97 -21.97
N ALA A 63 -0.79 9.79 -20.73
CA ALA A 63 -1.45 10.35 -19.57
C ALA A 63 -1.45 11.88 -19.57
N LEU A 64 -0.30 12.50 -19.91
CA LEU A 64 -0.18 13.95 -20.04
C LEU A 64 -1.08 14.49 -21.16
N GLN A 65 -1.13 13.81 -22.30
CA GLN A 65 -2.02 14.17 -23.41
C GLN A 65 -3.50 14.08 -23.01
N ALA A 66 -3.90 13.00 -22.34
CA ALA A 66 -5.27 12.82 -21.86
C ALA A 66 -5.68 13.90 -20.84
N LEU A 67 -4.75 14.30 -19.97
CA LEU A 67 -4.97 15.36 -18.99
C LEU A 67 -5.15 16.73 -19.67
N GLU A 68 -4.40 17.00 -20.73
CA GLU A 68 -4.55 18.20 -21.54
C GLU A 68 -5.86 18.19 -22.36
N ASP A 69 -6.21 17.05 -22.96
CA ASP A 69 -7.47 16.89 -23.69
C ASP A 69 -8.70 17.04 -22.78
N HIS A 70 -8.60 16.62 -21.51
CA HIS A 70 -9.61 16.91 -20.50
C HIS A 70 -9.72 18.41 -20.20
N LYS A 71 -8.59 19.10 -19.99
CA LYS A 71 -8.59 20.56 -19.76
C LYS A 71 -9.19 21.33 -20.94
N GLN A 72 -8.97 20.83 -22.16
CA GLN A 72 -9.52 21.40 -23.39
C GLN A 72 -10.98 21.00 -23.65
N GLY A 73 -11.61 20.22 -22.76
CA GLY A 73 -13.01 19.82 -22.87
C GLY A 73 -13.29 18.84 -24.00
N LYS A 74 -12.28 18.10 -24.49
CA LYS A 74 -12.45 17.06 -25.52
C LYS A 74 -12.96 15.74 -24.94
N THR A 75 -13.15 15.68 -23.62
CA THR A 75 -13.67 14.50 -22.93
C THR A 75 -15.19 14.47 -22.97
N LYS A 76 -15.77 13.27 -23.11
CA LYS A 76 -17.20 13.07 -22.99
C LYS A 76 -17.57 12.95 -21.52
N GLN A 77 -18.52 13.75 -21.07
CA GLN A 77 -19.10 13.60 -19.75
C GLN A 77 -20.14 12.47 -19.80
N ILE A 78 -20.02 11.53 -18.87
CA ILE A 78 -20.89 10.35 -18.81
C ILE A 78 -21.70 10.45 -17.53
N GLY A 79 -23.03 10.44 -17.67
CA GLY A 79 -23.97 10.51 -16.56
C GLY A 79 -24.41 9.14 -16.05
N ASP A 80 -24.32 8.11 -16.89
CA ASP A 80 -24.72 6.74 -16.58
C ASP A 80 -23.59 5.76 -16.92
N ILE A 81 -23.20 4.94 -15.95
CA ILE A 81 -22.11 3.97 -16.10
C ILE A 81 -22.54 2.80 -16.98
N ASP A 82 -23.82 2.41 -16.94
CA ASP A 82 -24.32 1.27 -17.71
C ASP A 82 -24.32 1.61 -19.22
N GLU A 83 -24.74 2.82 -19.58
CA GLU A 83 -24.67 3.33 -20.97
C GLU A 83 -23.24 3.41 -21.51
N PHE A 84 -22.27 3.74 -20.65
CA PHE A 84 -20.86 3.77 -21.04
C PHE A 84 -20.30 2.38 -21.34
N LEU A 85 -20.58 1.41 -20.47
CA LEU A 85 -20.07 0.04 -20.61
C LEU A 85 -20.66 -0.65 -21.85
N ASP A 86 -21.90 -0.33 -22.23
CA ASP A 86 -22.52 -0.83 -23.47
C ASP A 86 -21.91 -0.21 -24.74
N SER A 87 -21.18 0.91 -24.62
CA SER A 87 -20.56 1.64 -25.74
C SER A 87 -19.06 1.40 -25.92
N LEU A 88 -18.46 0.56 -25.06
CA LEU A 88 -17.03 0.23 -25.02
C LEU A 88 -16.63 -0.82 -26.05
#